data_AF-A0A660SKT6-F1
#
_entry.id   AF-A0A660SKT6-F1
#
_cell.length_a   1.000
_cell.length_b   1.000
_cell.length_c   1.000
_cell.angle_alpha   90.00
_cell.angle_beta   90.00
_cell.angle_gamma   90.00
#
_symmetry.space_group_name_H-M   'P 1'
#
loop_
_entity.id
_entity.type
_entity.pdbx_description
1 polymer ?
#
loop_
_entity_poly.entity_id
_entity_poly.type
_entity_poly.pdbx_seq_one_letter_code
_entity_poly.pdbx_strand_id
1 'polypeptide(L)'
;MRMNSCRFKDRINAYQLGLCSDEERRELARHLKHCPVCQKELALLKMIERELSEPSTIGAIEDRILLHLRELREPTLTLIDLAAALLYCGLFITGGLLILPIIIHLPFHQLGNLLSTLILNNITILFGIGIIFGIASSIYSLRLVGEY
;
A
#
# COMPACT_ATOMS: atom_id res chain seq x y z
N MET A 1 21.60 16.96 -25.46
CA MET A 1 21.78 16.33 -26.79
C MET A 1 20.42 16.22 -27.47
N ARG A 2 20.25 16.76 -28.69
CA ARG A 2 18.95 16.78 -29.40
C ARG A 2 18.62 15.37 -29.90
N MET A 3 17.64 14.73 -29.27
CA MET A 3 17.24 13.34 -29.52
C MET A 3 16.07 13.19 -30.52
N ASN A 4 15.84 14.20 -31.37
CA ASN A 4 14.54 14.40 -32.04
C ASN A 4 14.61 14.69 -33.56
N SER A 5 15.34 13.94 -34.37
CA SER A 5 15.27 14.18 -35.83
C SER A 5 15.44 12.94 -36.71
N CYS A 6 14.78 11.83 -36.36
CA CYS A 6 14.50 10.77 -37.33
C CYS A 6 13.29 11.23 -38.15
N ARG A 7 13.47 11.60 -39.43
CA ARG A 7 12.39 12.05 -40.34
C ARG A 7 11.25 11.04 -40.46
N PHE A 8 11.55 9.76 -40.23
CA PHE A 8 10.60 8.66 -40.36
C PHE A 8 9.78 8.38 -39.09
N LYS A 9 10.06 9.09 -37.98
CA LYS A 9 9.45 8.85 -36.68
C LYS A 9 7.92 8.80 -36.74
N ASP A 10 7.31 9.82 -37.33
CA ASP A 10 5.86 9.96 -37.41
C ASP A 10 5.20 8.89 -38.31
N ARG A 11 5.99 8.21 -39.14
CA ARG A 11 5.52 7.15 -40.07
C ARG A 11 5.67 5.73 -39.51
N ILE A 12 6.31 5.55 -38.36
CA ILE A 12 6.51 4.22 -37.75
C ILE A 12 5.17 3.61 -37.32
N ASN A 13 4.25 4.42 -36.78
CA ASN A 13 2.91 3.96 -36.42
C ASN A 13 2.16 3.41 -37.64
N ALA A 14 2.15 4.16 -38.75
CA ALA A 14 1.52 3.72 -39.99
C ALA A 14 2.17 2.44 -40.55
N TYR A 15 3.49 2.31 -40.42
CA TYR A 15 4.21 1.10 -40.82
C TYR A 15 3.81 -0.12 -39.97
N GLN A 16 3.67 0.04 -38.65
CA GLN A 16 3.27 -1.04 -37.74
C GLN A 16 1.81 -1.45 -37.95
N LEU A 17 0.91 -0.49 -38.18
CA LEU A 17 -0.50 -0.74 -38.49
C LEU A 17 -0.74 -1.25 -39.92
N GLY A 18 0.30 -1.36 -40.76
CA GLY A 18 0.16 -1.80 -42.15
C GLY A 18 -0.52 -0.81 -43.09
N LEU A 19 -0.57 0.47 -42.71
CA LEU A 19 -1.22 1.56 -43.46
C LEU A 19 -0.29 2.23 -44.48
N CYS A 20 1.00 1.88 -44.50
CA CYS A 20 1.94 2.37 -45.50
C CYS A 20 1.76 1.71 -46.86
N SER A 21 2.02 2.45 -47.92
CA SER A 21 2.16 1.88 -49.27
C SER A 21 3.36 0.92 -49.36
N ASP A 22 3.37 0.03 -50.36
CA ASP A 22 4.47 -0.95 -50.54
C ASP A 22 5.83 -0.29 -50.72
N GLU A 23 5.88 0.87 -51.37
CA GLU A 23 7.12 1.62 -51.60
C GLU A 23 7.64 2.22 -50.29
N GLU A 24 6.77 2.86 -49.51
CA GLU A 24 7.11 3.40 -48.19
C GLU A 24 7.53 2.29 -47.22
N ARG A 25 6.85 1.14 -47.27
CA ARG A 25 7.17 -0.02 -46.43
C ARG A 25 8.60 -0.51 -46.70
N ARG A 26 9.02 -0.58 -47.96
CA ARG A 26 10.39 -0.96 -48.33
C ARG A 26 11.42 0.08 -47.90
N GLU A 27 11.09 1.37 -47.99
CA GLU A 27 11.95 2.46 -47.52
C GLU A 27 12.14 2.42 -46.00
N LEU A 28 11.05 2.35 -45.24
CA LEU A 28 11.07 2.24 -43.78
C LEU A 28 11.78 0.97 -43.32
N ALA A 29 11.57 -0.18 -43.98
CA ALA A 29 12.30 -1.41 -43.65
C ALA A 29 13.81 -1.27 -43.84
N ARG A 30 14.27 -0.55 -44.87
CA ARG A 30 15.71 -0.25 -45.05
C ARG A 30 16.23 0.70 -43.99
N HIS A 31 15.46 1.73 -43.64
CA HIS A 31 15.82 2.68 -42.59
C HIS A 31 15.94 2.01 -41.22
N LEU A 32 14.98 1.15 -40.88
CA LEU A 32 14.95 0.40 -39.63
C LEU A 32 16.16 -0.52 -39.45
N LYS A 33 16.85 -0.95 -40.52
CA LYS A 33 18.10 -1.72 -40.37
C LYS A 33 19.26 -0.90 -39.78
N HIS A 34 19.22 0.42 -39.91
CA HIS A 34 20.34 1.29 -39.59
C HIS A 34 20.05 2.32 -38.49
N CYS A 35 18.76 2.60 -38.20
CA CYS A 35 18.37 3.60 -37.21
C CYS A 35 17.92 2.97 -35.88
N PRO A 36 18.76 3.00 -34.82
CA PRO A 36 18.43 2.38 -33.54
C PRO A 36 17.27 3.09 -32.82
N VAL A 37 17.09 4.40 -33.05
CA VAL A 37 15.97 5.16 -32.46
C VAL A 37 14.65 4.64 -32.98
N CYS A 38 14.54 4.55 -34.30
CA CYS A 38 13.33 4.13 -34.99
C CYS A 38 13.08 2.60 -34.81
N GLN A 39 14.12 1.79 -34.55
CA GLN A 39 13.96 0.40 -34.05
C GLN A 39 13.35 0.32 -32.64
N LYS A 40 13.86 1.12 -31.69
CA LYS A 40 13.36 1.12 -30.29
C LYS A 40 11.89 1.52 -30.24
N GLU A 41 11.50 2.51 -31.03
CA GLU A 41 10.13 2.98 -31.10
C GLU A 41 9.19 1.91 -31.69
N LEU A 42 9.61 1.23 -32.76
CA LEU A 42 8.85 0.09 -33.29
C LEU A 42 8.72 -1.06 -32.26
N ALA A 43 9.77 -1.33 -31.48
CA ALA A 43 9.72 -2.33 -30.42
C ALA A 43 8.72 -1.94 -29.32
N LEU A 44 8.72 -0.67 -28.90
CA LEU A 44 7.77 -0.14 -27.92
C LEU A 44 6.32 -0.27 -28.42
N LEU A 45 6.06 0.12 -29.67
CA LEU A 45 4.72 0.01 -30.25
C LEU A 45 4.21 -1.43 -30.30
N LYS A 46 5.09 -2.38 -30.63
CA LYS A 46 4.74 -3.81 -30.60
C LYS A 46 4.47 -4.33 -29.18
N MET A 47 5.18 -3.82 -28.17
CA MET A 47 4.90 -4.17 -26.78
C MET A 47 3.53 -3.65 -26.35
N ILE A 48 3.21 -2.39 -26.68
CA ILE A 48 1.91 -1.78 -26.38
C ILE A 48 0.78 -2.55 -27.10
N GLU A 49 0.95 -2.85 -28.39
CA GLU A 49 -0.03 -3.65 -29.15
C GLU A 49 -0.26 -5.01 -28.51
N ARG A 50 0.82 -5.69 -28.07
CA ARG A 50 0.71 -6.96 -27.37
C ARG A 50 -0.09 -6.84 -26.08
N GLU A 51 0.22 -5.84 -25.24
CA GLU A 51 -0.51 -5.59 -24.00
C GLU A 51 -1.98 -5.23 -24.23
N LEU A 52 -2.29 -4.52 -25.32
CA LEU A 52 -3.66 -4.18 -25.70
C LEU A 52 -4.41 -5.37 -26.33
N SER A 53 -3.70 -6.27 -27.00
CA SER A 53 -4.26 -7.46 -27.65
C SER A 53 -4.53 -8.61 -26.68
N GLU A 54 -3.84 -8.63 -25.53
CA GLU A 54 -4.21 -9.52 -24.44
C GLU A 54 -5.61 -9.10 -23.98
N PRO A 55 -6.61 -9.99 -24.04
CA PRO A 55 -7.95 -9.66 -23.60
C PRO A 55 -7.84 -9.26 -22.14
N SER A 56 -8.01 -7.97 -21.89
CA SER A 56 -8.09 -7.41 -20.56
C SER A 56 -9.36 -7.96 -19.92
N THR A 57 -9.23 -9.15 -19.33
CA THR A 57 -10.19 -9.63 -18.36
C THR A 57 -10.27 -8.52 -17.32
N ILE A 58 -11.49 -8.13 -16.99
CA ILE A 58 -11.78 -6.93 -16.18
C ILE A 58 -11.04 -6.95 -14.82
N GLY A 59 -10.47 -8.09 -14.38
CA GLY A 59 -9.60 -8.20 -13.21
C GLY A 59 -8.08 -8.11 -13.44
N ALA A 60 -7.54 -8.29 -14.64
CA ALA A 60 -6.07 -8.36 -14.82
C ALA A 60 -5.36 -7.01 -14.61
N ILE A 61 -6.04 -5.90 -14.89
CA ILE A 61 -5.54 -4.55 -14.59
C ILE A 61 -5.62 -4.29 -13.09
N GLU A 62 -6.72 -4.71 -12.46
CA GLU A 62 -6.94 -4.60 -11.01
C GLU A 62 -5.87 -5.40 -10.25
N ASP A 63 -5.62 -6.65 -10.65
CA ASP A 63 -4.59 -7.50 -10.06
C ASP A 63 -3.19 -6.89 -10.20
N ARG A 64 -2.89 -6.26 -11.34
CA ARG A 64 -1.59 -5.62 -11.58
C ARG A 64 -1.42 -4.35 -10.74
N ILE A 65 -2.48 -3.56 -10.58
CA ILE A 65 -2.50 -2.38 -9.69
C ILE A 65 -2.37 -2.82 -8.22
N LEU A 66 -3.12 -3.85 -7.80
CA LEU A 66 -3.05 -4.38 -6.44
C LEU A 66 -1.66 -4.93 -6.11
N LEU A 67 -1.00 -5.61 -7.06
CA LEU A 67 0.39 -6.06 -6.90
C LEU A 67 1.35 -4.89 -6.73
N HIS A 68 1.22 -3.84 -7.55
CA HIS A 68 2.07 -2.66 -7.45
C HIS A 68 1.83 -1.87 -6.15
N LEU A 69 0.58 -1.75 -5.72
CA LEU A 69 0.23 -1.16 -4.42
C LEU A 69 0.77 -2.00 -3.26
N ARG A 70 0.77 -3.33 -3.38
CA ARG A 70 1.32 -4.25 -2.36
C ARG A 70 2.84 -4.15 -2.25
N GLU A 71 3.52 -3.94 -3.37
CA GLU A 71 4.97 -3.77 -3.44
C GLU A 71 5.40 -2.39 -2.93
N LEU A 72 4.61 -1.34 -3.20
CA LEU A 72 4.78 -0.02 -2.57
C LEU A 72 4.39 -0.01 -1.09
N ARG A 73 3.55 -0.96 -0.67
CA ARG A 73 3.17 -1.22 0.72
C ARG A 73 4.11 -2.26 1.34
N GLU A 74 5.42 -2.09 1.15
CA GLU A 74 6.34 -2.60 2.16
C GLU A 74 5.91 -1.99 3.49
N PRO A 75 5.72 -2.80 4.56
CA PRO A 75 5.45 -2.29 5.89
C PRO A 75 6.74 -1.64 6.37
N THR A 76 7.01 -0.44 5.88
CA THR A 76 7.95 0.45 6.53
C THR A 76 7.34 0.65 7.90
N LEU A 77 7.89 -0.07 8.88
CA LEU A 77 7.56 0.10 10.29
C LEU A 77 7.82 1.58 10.55
N THR A 78 6.76 2.39 10.48
CA THR A 78 6.98 3.82 10.45
C THR A 78 7.50 4.19 11.83
N LEU A 79 8.38 5.18 11.91
CA LEU A 79 8.83 5.72 13.20
C LEU A 79 7.63 6.08 14.10
N ILE A 80 6.48 6.37 13.50
CA ILE A 80 5.21 6.63 14.16
C ILE A 80 4.66 5.38 14.85
N ASP A 81 4.63 4.23 14.16
CA ASP A 81 4.16 2.96 14.75
C ASP A 81 5.07 2.50 15.91
N LEU A 82 6.38 2.66 15.74
CA LEU A 82 7.35 2.35 16.80
C LEU A 82 7.20 3.29 18.00
N ALA A 83 7.03 4.59 17.76
CA ALA A 83 6.81 5.57 18.81
C ALA A 83 5.50 5.32 19.57
N ALA A 84 4.43 4.98 18.85
CA ALA A 84 3.16 4.61 19.45
C ALA A 84 3.30 3.37 20.34
N ALA A 85 3.96 2.31 19.86
CA ALA A 85 4.21 1.11 20.64
C ALA A 85 5.00 1.39 21.93
N LEU A 86 6.06 2.21 21.84
CA LEU A 86 6.86 2.60 23.01
C LEU A 86 6.04 3.43 24.01
N LEU A 87 5.19 4.34 23.54
CA LEU A 87 4.31 5.14 24.39
C LEU A 87 3.33 4.25 25.17
N TYR A 88 2.71 3.28 24.49
CA TYR A 88 1.79 2.33 25.14
C TYR A 88 2.48 1.46 26.18
N CYS A 89 3.66 0.91 25.87
CA CYS A 89 4.46 0.15 26.84
C CYS A 89 4.85 1.02 28.05
N GLY A 90 5.26 2.26 27.82
CA GLY A 90 5.62 3.20 28.88
C GLY A 90 4.44 3.53 29.81
N LEU A 91 3.25 3.77 29.27
CA LEU A 91 2.04 4.01 30.05
C LEU A 91 1.64 2.79 30.89
N PHE A 92 1.77 1.59 30.33
CA PHE A 92 1.44 0.35 31.04
C PHE A 92 2.39 0.11 32.23
N ILE A 93 3.70 0.29 32.01
CA ILE A 93 4.72 0.13 33.05
C ILE A 93 4.55 1.18 34.16
N THR A 94 4.35 2.45 33.80
CA THR A 94 4.17 3.53 34.79
C THR A 94 2.87 3.37 35.57
N GLY A 95 1.77 3.00 34.90
CA GLY A 95 0.51 2.68 35.56
C GLY A 95 0.66 1.51 36.54
N GLY A 96 1.33 0.42 36.13
CA GLY A 96 1.63 -0.71 36.99
C GLY A 96 2.43 -0.31 38.22
N LEU A 97 3.52 0.45 38.06
CA LEU A 97 4.39 0.92 39.15
C LEU A 97 3.67 1.84 40.15
N LEU A 98 2.72 2.67 39.70
CA LEU A 98 1.94 3.53 40.58
C LEU A 98 0.86 2.76 41.36
N ILE A 99 0.22 1.79 40.72
CA ILE A 99 -0.89 1.03 41.31
C ILE A 99 -0.38 -0.06 42.26
N LEU A 100 0.75 -0.72 41.95
CA LEU A 100 1.32 -1.81 42.74
C LEU A 100 1.55 -1.48 44.23
N PRO A 101 2.21 -0.36 44.61
CA PRO A 101 2.45 -0.05 46.03
C PRO A 101 1.16 0.28 46.78
N ILE A 102 0.16 0.84 46.10
CA ILE A 102 -1.17 1.09 46.67
C ILE A 102 -1.84 -0.24 47.02
N ILE A 103 -1.75 -1.23 46.12
CA ILE A 103 -2.28 -2.58 46.37
C ILE A 103 -1.56 -3.26 47.54
N ILE A 104 -0.22 -3.15 47.61
CA ILE A 104 0.59 -3.83 48.63
C ILE A 104 0.38 -3.24 50.03
N HIS A 105 0.21 -1.92 50.16
CA HIS A 105 0.08 -1.26 51.46
C HIS A 105 -1.34 -1.25 52.04
N LEU A 106 -2.34 -1.73 51.29
CA LEU A 106 -3.73 -1.73 51.73
C LEU A 106 -4.03 -2.96 52.63
N PRO A 107 -4.55 -2.78 53.85
CA PRO A 107 -4.80 -3.88 54.77
C PRO A 107 -5.89 -4.82 54.24
N PHE A 108 -5.60 -6.12 54.20
CA PHE A 108 -6.41 -7.19 53.58
C PHE A 108 -7.90 -7.20 54.01
N HIS A 109 -8.20 -6.76 55.24
CA HIS A 109 -9.56 -6.65 55.77
C HIS A 109 -10.38 -5.52 55.12
N GLN A 110 -9.76 -4.37 54.81
CA GLN A 110 -10.42 -3.28 54.07
C GLN A 110 -10.48 -3.59 52.57
N LEU A 111 -9.58 -4.43 52.09
CA LEU A 111 -9.52 -4.90 50.71
C LEU A 111 -10.81 -5.62 50.28
N GLY A 112 -11.50 -6.35 51.16
CA GLY A 112 -12.75 -7.05 50.80
C GLY A 112 -13.92 -6.12 50.45
N ASN A 113 -14.12 -5.06 51.24
CA ASN A 113 -15.18 -4.08 51.00
C ASN A 113 -14.82 -3.09 49.88
N LEU A 114 -13.53 -2.76 49.75
CA LEU A 114 -13.02 -2.02 48.59
C LEU A 114 -13.06 -2.88 47.33
N LEU A 115 -12.74 -4.17 47.35
CA LEU A 115 -12.86 -5.04 46.17
C LEU A 115 -14.31 -5.26 45.78
N SER A 116 -15.30 -5.33 46.68
CA SER A 116 -16.69 -5.48 46.21
C SER A 116 -17.16 -4.25 45.43
N THR A 117 -16.74 -3.06 45.85
CA THR A 117 -17.03 -1.78 45.17
C THR A 117 -16.10 -1.52 43.97
N LEU A 118 -14.81 -1.85 44.06
CA LEU A 118 -13.83 -1.82 42.96
C LEU A 118 -14.06 -2.92 41.96
N ILE A 119 -14.55 -4.11 42.29
CA ILE A 119 -14.85 -5.15 41.29
C ILE A 119 -16.05 -4.68 40.49
N LEU A 120 -17.10 -4.13 41.11
CA LEU A 120 -18.22 -3.57 40.37
C LEU A 120 -17.80 -2.34 39.52
N ASN A 121 -17.03 -1.40 40.09
CA ASN A 121 -16.58 -0.23 39.33
C ASN A 121 -15.44 -0.52 38.35
N ASN A 122 -14.46 -1.35 38.69
CA ASN A 122 -13.34 -1.69 37.81
C ASN A 122 -13.71 -2.73 36.78
N ILE A 123 -14.67 -3.63 36.99
CA ILE A 123 -15.23 -4.41 35.87
C ILE A 123 -15.86 -3.42 34.89
N THR A 124 -16.58 -2.40 35.38
CA THR A 124 -17.16 -1.36 34.52
C THR A 124 -16.10 -0.51 33.82
N ILE A 125 -14.99 -0.17 34.49
CA ILE A 125 -13.86 0.57 33.90
C ILE A 125 -13.05 -0.31 32.94
N LEU A 126 -12.81 -1.59 33.24
CA LEU A 126 -12.16 -2.56 32.35
C LEU A 126 -13.04 -2.85 31.13
N PHE A 127 -14.36 -2.94 31.30
CA PHE A 127 -15.30 -3.00 30.19
C PHE A 127 -15.26 -1.70 29.38
N GLY A 128 -15.22 -0.54 30.03
CA GLY A 128 -15.10 0.76 29.36
C GLY A 128 -13.82 0.89 28.55
N ILE A 129 -12.67 0.55 29.12
CA ILE A 129 -11.37 0.53 28.45
C ILE A 129 -11.37 -0.51 27.33
N GLY A 130 -11.91 -1.71 27.57
CA GLY A 130 -12.05 -2.77 26.57
C GLY A 130 -12.94 -2.38 25.39
N ILE A 131 -14.05 -1.67 25.65
CA ILE A 131 -14.92 -1.10 24.60
C ILE A 131 -14.19 -0.02 23.83
N ILE A 132 -13.47 0.89 24.51
CA ILE A 132 -12.68 1.94 23.83
C ILE A 132 -11.59 1.31 22.96
N PHE A 133 -10.89 0.28 23.46
CA PHE A 133 -9.89 -0.46 22.70
C PHE A 133 -10.52 -1.22 21.53
N GLY A 134 -11.67 -1.85 21.73
CA GLY A 134 -12.43 -2.54 20.68
C GLY A 134 -12.90 -1.58 19.58
N ILE A 135 -13.39 -0.40 19.95
CA ILE A 135 -13.79 0.66 19.02
C ILE A 135 -12.56 1.21 18.28
N ALA A 136 -11.48 1.53 18.99
CA ALA A 136 -10.24 2.03 18.37
C ALA A 136 -9.64 1.01 17.39
N SER A 137 -9.60 -0.27 17.78
CA SER A 137 -9.15 -1.38 16.93
C SER A 137 -10.08 -1.60 15.74
N SER A 138 -11.40 -1.44 15.91
CA SER A 138 -12.37 -1.58 14.81
C SER A 138 -12.29 -0.40 13.84
N ILE A 139 -12.12 0.84 14.33
CA ILE A 139 -11.90 2.02 13.50
C ILE A 139 -10.58 1.87 12.74
N TYR A 140 -9.52 1.40 13.41
CA TYR A 140 -8.25 1.13 12.77
C TYR A 140 -8.38 0.07 11.67
N SER A 141 -9.11 -1.02 11.94
CA SER A 141 -9.37 -2.09 10.97
C SER A 141 -10.24 -1.62 9.81
N LEU A 142 -11.29 -0.83 10.05
CA LEU A 142 -12.17 -0.26 9.02
C LEU A 142 -11.43 0.75 8.15
N ARG A 143 -10.53 1.55 8.73
CA ARG A 143 -9.65 2.44 7.96
C ARG A 143 -8.69 1.63 7.09
N LEU A 144 -8.21 0.49 7.61
CA LEU A 144 -7.41 -0.46 6.85
C LEU A 144 -8.18 -1.14 5.71
N VAL A 145 -9.51 -1.33 5.86
CA VAL A 145 -10.38 -2.00 4.88
C VAL A 145 -10.96 -1.02 3.85
N GLY A 146 -11.25 0.23 4.22
CA GLY A 146 -11.79 1.26 3.33
C GLY A 146 -10.75 1.95 2.44
N GLU A 147 -9.47 1.63 2.59
CA GLU A 147 -8.38 2.00 1.68
C GLU A 147 -8.04 0.90 0.66
N TYR A 148 -8.85 -0.19 0.62
CA TYR A 148 -8.94 -1.13 -0.50
C TYR A 148 -10.10 -0.73 -1.43
#